data_AF-A0A2V8BCD0-F1
#
_entry.id   AF-A0A2V8BCD0-F1
#
_cell.length_a   1.000
_cell.length_b   1.000
_cell.length_c   1.000
_cell.angle_alpha   90.00
_cell.angle_beta   90.00
_cell.angle_gamma   90.00
#
_symmetry.space_group_name_H-M   'P 1'
#
loop_
_entity.id
_entity.type
_entity.pdbx_description
1 polymer ?
#
loop_
_entity_poly.entity_id
_entity_poly.type
_entity_poly.pdbx_seq_one_letter_code
_entity_poly.pdbx_strand_id
1 'polypeptide(L)'
;HVRARLPPAVRVACAFKTVPAHLLGAGFGPLDCDEFVCGDSDEARSSASALVALLPGLRPVDVGPLSRARSIEHLTTLAIAINRRHKTHDARFRVVGL
;
A
#
# COMPACT_ATOMS: atom_id res chain seq x y z
N HIS A 1 15.64 -4.80 2.16
CA HIS A 1 16.23 -4.69 3.52
C HIS A 1 15.73 -5.80 4.44
N VAL A 2 14.42 -6.11 4.47
CA VAL A 2 13.85 -7.20 5.27
C VAL A 2 14.05 -8.60 4.66
N ARG A 3 13.81 -8.77 3.34
CA ARG A 3 13.96 -10.07 2.64
C ARG A 3 15.33 -10.72 2.83
N ALA A 4 16.41 -9.94 2.81
CA ALA A 4 17.78 -10.44 2.96
C ALA A 4 18.08 -11.02 4.36
N ARG A 5 17.19 -10.81 5.34
CA ARG A 5 17.34 -11.29 6.73
C ARG A 5 16.36 -12.41 7.09
N LEU A 6 15.58 -12.89 6.12
CA LEU A 6 14.54 -13.90 6.34
C LEU A 6 14.94 -15.24 5.72
N PRO A 7 14.51 -16.37 6.29
CA PRO A 7 14.66 -17.68 5.67
C PRO A 7 14.05 -17.70 4.25
N PRO A 8 14.58 -18.50 3.31
CA PRO A 8 14.08 -18.57 1.95
C PRO A 8 12.58 -18.86 1.84
N ALA A 9 12.07 -19.71 2.75
CA ALA A 9 10.67 -20.12 2.83
C ALA A 9 9.70 -19.00 3.23
N VAL A 10 10.18 -17.89 3.81
CA VAL A 10 9.31 -16.78 4.22
C VAL A 10 8.94 -15.94 3.01
N ARG A 11 7.66 -15.92 2.68
CA ARG A 11 7.09 -15.04 1.65
C ARG A 11 6.95 -13.62 2.20
N VAL A 12 7.33 -12.64 1.38
CA VAL A 12 7.31 -11.21 1.77
C VAL A 12 6.51 -10.43 0.73
N ALA A 13 5.57 -9.63 1.21
CA ALA A 13 4.84 -8.65 0.42
C ALA A 13 4.93 -7.27 1.08
N CYS A 14 4.81 -6.22 0.26
CA CYS A 14 4.64 -4.84 0.67
C CYS A 14 3.21 -4.42 0.37
N ALA A 15 2.53 -3.87 1.37
CA ALA A 15 1.19 -3.27 1.28
C ALA A 15 0.97 -2.35 2.51
N PHE A 16 -0.13 -1.62 2.51
CA PHE A 16 -0.57 -0.64 3.51
C PHE A 16 0.47 0.44 3.83
N LYS A 17 1.19 0.92 2.80
CA LYS A 17 2.22 1.95 2.97
C LYS A 17 1.69 3.36 2.80
N THR A 18 0.64 3.51 1.99
CA THR A 18 0.16 4.82 1.53
C THR A 18 -1.19 5.23 2.10
N VAL A 19 -1.86 4.35 2.88
CA VAL A 19 -3.13 4.68 3.54
C VAL A 19 -2.88 5.39 4.88
N PRO A 20 -3.45 6.59 5.10
CA PRO A 20 -3.40 7.25 6.40
C PRO A 20 -4.11 6.43 7.50
N ALA A 21 -3.41 6.13 8.58
CA ALA A 21 -3.90 5.23 9.63
C ALA A 21 -5.18 5.73 10.32
N HIS A 22 -5.37 7.04 10.46
CA HIS A 22 -6.57 7.59 11.10
C HIS A 22 -7.85 7.35 10.28
N LEU A 23 -7.73 7.00 9.01
CA LEU A 23 -8.87 6.63 8.15
C LEU A 23 -9.26 5.14 8.28
N LEU A 24 -8.47 4.31 8.98
CA LEU A 24 -8.71 2.88 9.17
C LEU A 24 -9.54 2.54 10.43
N GLY A 25 -9.97 3.55 11.20
CA GLY A 25 -10.74 3.37 12.44
C GLY A 25 -12.23 3.09 12.24
N ALA A 26 -12.92 2.72 13.33
CA ALA A 26 -14.36 2.44 13.31
C ALA A 26 -15.17 3.72 13.03
N GLY A 27 -15.83 3.78 11.87
CA GLY A 27 -16.76 4.85 11.50
C GLY A 27 -16.47 5.59 10.19
N PHE A 28 -15.41 5.23 9.46
CA PHE A 28 -15.08 5.93 8.21
C PHE A 28 -15.76 5.29 6.99
N GLY A 29 -16.23 6.15 6.09
CA GLY A 29 -16.75 5.76 4.78
C GLY A 29 -15.69 5.14 3.87
N PRO A 30 -16.05 4.79 2.62
CA PRO A 30 -15.13 4.13 1.70
C PRO A 30 -13.83 4.93 1.52
N LEU A 31 -12.69 4.22 1.48
CA LEU A 31 -11.37 4.85 1.35
C LEU A 31 -11.13 5.49 -0.02
N ASP A 32 -11.80 4.99 -1.04
CA ASP A 32 -11.80 5.47 -2.42
C ASP A 32 -10.40 5.80 -2.95
N CYS A 33 -9.48 4.86 -2.77
CA CYS A 33 -8.10 4.97 -3.24
C CYS A 33 -7.52 3.60 -3.57
N ASP A 34 -6.29 3.61 -4.08
CA ASP A 34 -5.55 2.41 -4.39
C ASP A 34 -4.50 2.13 -3.31
N GLU A 35 -4.27 0.85 -3.02
CA GLU A 35 -3.11 0.39 -2.26
C GLU A 35 -2.20 -0.43 -3.17
N PHE A 36 -0.94 -0.06 -3.21
CA PHE A 36 0.06 -0.69 -4.05
C PHE A 36 0.62 -1.95 -3.38
N VAL A 37 0.54 -3.08 -4.07
CA VAL A 37 1.02 -4.38 -3.58
C VAL A 37 2.22 -4.83 -4.40
N CYS A 38 3.31 -5.23 -3.74
CA CYS A 38 4.43 -5.88 -4.45
C CYS A 38 5.05 -7.03 -3.63
N GLY A 39 5.70 -7.97 -4.31
CA GLY A 39 6.27 -9.17 -3.69
C GLY A 39 6.90 -10.11 -4.72
N ASP A 40 7.88 -10.89 -4.29
CA ASP A 40 8.65 -11.78 -5.18
C ASP A 40 7.96 -13.12 -5.47
N SER A 41 6.79 -13.38 -4.88
CA SER A 41 5.96 -14.55 -5.21
C SER A 41 4.50 -14.17 -5.42
N ASP A 42 3.84 -14.85 -6.36
CA ASP A 42 2.45 -14.59 -6.71
C ASP A 42 1.52 -14.86 -5.51
N GLU A 43 1.81 -15.86 -4.69
CA GLU A 43 1.02 -16.12 -3.48
C GLU A 43 1.19 -15.02 -2.44
N ALA A 44 2.38 -14.40 -2.33
CA ALA A 44 2.59 -13.29 -1.41
C ALA A 44 1.76 -12.08 -1.83
N ARG A 45 1.80 -11.73 -3.13
CA ARG A 45 1.03 -10.61 -3.68
C ARG A 45 -0.47 -10.87 -3.64
N SER A 46 -0.91 -12.08 -3.95
CA SER A 46 -2.33 -12.47 -3.88
C SER A 46 -2.87 -12.41 -2.46
N SER A 47 -2.09 -12.93 -1.48
CA SER A 47 -2.48 -12.89 -0.07
C SER A 47 -2.59 -11.45 0.46
N ALA A 48 -1.62 -10.60 0.12
CA ALA A 48 -1.65 -9.18 0.50
C ALA A 48 -2.82 -8.43 -0.19
N SER A 49 -3.05 -8.68 -1.48
CA SER A 49 -4.17 -8.09 -2.22
C SER A 49 -5.53 -8.49 -1.66
N ALA A 50 -5.67 -9.75 -1.22
CA ALA A 50 -6.88 -10.21 -0.56
C ALA A 50 -7.12 -9.47 0.76
N LEU A 51 -6.08 -9.19 1.56
CA LEU A 51 -6.21 -8.38 2.77
C LEU A 51 -6.62 -6.94 2.48
N VAL A 52 -6.06 -6.34 1.42
CA VAL A 52 -6.43 -4.99 0.98
C VAL A 52 -7.91 -4.94 0.60
N ALA A 53 -8.39 -5.92 -0.16
CA ALA A 53 -9.77 -6.00 -0.62
C ALA A 53 -10.81 -6.16 0.51
N LEU A 54 -10.39 -6.48 1.74
CA LEU A 54 -11.27 -6.49 2.91
C LEU A 54 -11.68 -5.07 3.35
N LEU A 55 -10.93 -4.04 2.96
CA LEU A 55 -11.21 -2.66 3.34
C LEU A 55 -12.14 -1.98 2.31
N PRO A 56 -13.32 -1.47 2.72
CA PRO A 56 -14.25 -0.84 1.79
C PRO A 56 -13.65 0.32 1.01
N GLY A 57 -13.78 0.28 -0.33
CA GLY A 57 -13.30 1.33 -1.23
C GLY A 57 -11.77 1.37 -1.42
N LEU A 58 -11.02 0.43 -0.84
CA LEU A 58 -9.58 0.30 -1.07
C LEU A 58 -9.31 -0.76 -2.14
N ARG A 59 -8.73 -0.36 -3.27
CA ARG A 59 -8.47 -1.27 -4.39
C ARG A 59 -7.00 -1.71 -4.40
N PRO A 60 -6.71 -3.02 -4.39
CA PRO A 60 -5.33 -3.49 -4.54
C PRO A 60 -4.84 -3.27 -5.98
N VAL A 61 -3.63 -2.75 -6.11
CA VAL A 61 -2.92 -2.62 -7.39
C VAL A 61 -1.62 -3.39 -7.30
N ASP A 62 -1.55 -4.55 -7.96
CA ASP A 62 -0.32 -5.33 -8.06
C ASP A 62 0.70 -4.59 -8.92
N VAL A 63 1.78 -4.15 -8.28
CA VAL A 63 2.92 -3.51 -8.91
C VAL A 63 4.12 -4.45 -8.90
N GLY A 64 3.98 -5.76 -9.02
CA GLY A 64 5.05 -6.71 -9.34
C GLY A 64 6.11 -6.94 -8.23
N PRO A 65 7.42 -6.98 -8.57
CA PRO A 65 8.44 -7.52 -7.67
C PRO A 65 8.72 -6.64 -6.44
N LEU A 66 9.27 -7.25 -5.38
CA LEU A 66 9.51 -6.58 -4.08
C LEU A 66 10.53 -5.43 -4.19
N SER A 67 11.33 -5.38 -5.26
CA SER A 67 12.24 -4.26 -5.55
C SER A 67 11.51 -2.91 -5.67
N ARG A 68 10.21 -2.91 -5.98
CA ARG A 68 9.37 -1.70 -6.05
C ARG A 68 8.90 -1.20 -4.68
N ALA A 69 9.11 -1.94 -3.60
CA ALA A 69 8.72 -1.52 -2.24
C ALA A 69 9.31 -0.16 -1.85
N ARG A 70 10.57 0.12 -2.22
CA ARG A 70 11.21 1.42 -1.96
C ARG A 70 10.52 2.57 -2.68
N SER A 71 10.04 2.35 -3.91
CA SER A 71 9.27 3.36 -4.64
C SER A 71 7.95 3.67 -3.93
N ILE A 72 7.27 2.66 -3.38
CA ILE A 72 6.05 2.84 -2.59
C ILE A 72 6.35 3.62 -1.30
N GLU A 73 7.47 3.35 -0.62
CA GLU A 73 7.90 4.12 0.56
C GLU A 73 8.17 5.61 0.23
N HIS A 74 8.70 5.89 -0.97
CA HIS A 74 8.83 7.27 -1.45
C HIS A 74 7.47 7.92 -1.73
N LEU A 75 6.45 7.17 -2.19
CA LEU A 75 5.08 7.69 -2.32
C LEU A 75 4.51 8.11 -0.96
N THR A 76 4.77 7.35 0.11
CA THR A 76 4.39 7.77 1.48
C THR A 76 5.05 9.10 1.85
N THR A 77 6.34 9.26 1.53
CA THR A 77 7.08 10.51 1.78
C THR A 77 6.46 11.68 1.00
N LEU A 78 6.02 11.43 -0.24
CA LEU A 78 5.32 12.40 -1.07
C LEU A 78 3.94 12.76 -0.48
N ALA A 79 3.15 11.78 -0.03
CA ALA A 79 1.86 12.02 0.63
C ALA A 79 2.02 12.91 1.89
N ILE A 80 3.05 12.66 2.70
CA ILE A 80 3.37 13.51 3.87
C ILE A 80 3.71 14.94 3.43
N ALA A 81 4.50 15.10 2.38
CA ALA A 81 4.84 16.43 1.85
C ALA A 81 3.60 17.17 1.33
N ILE A 82 2.70 16.48 0.62
CA ILE A 82 1.41 17.02 0.15
C ILE A 82 0.55 17.46 1.34
N ASN A 83 0.38 16.59 2.33
CA ASN A 83 -0.35 16.88 3.57
C ASN A 83 0.16 18.16 4.23
N ARG A 84 1.49 18.28 4.40
CA ARG A 84 2.12 19.48 4.99
C ARG A 84 1.92 20.74 4.13
N ARG A 85 2.07 20.64 2.80
CA ARG A 85 1.98 21.78 1.88
C ARG A 85 0.56 22.32 1.74
N HIS A 86 -0.43 21.45 1.83
CA HIS A 86 -1.85 21.76 1.64
C HIS A 86 -2.65 21.77 2.95
N LYS A 87 -1.99 21.59 4.10
CA LYS A 87 -2.62 21.57 5.44
C LYS A 87 -3.77 20.56 5.52
N THR A 88 -3.54 19.36 5.01
CA THR A 88 -4.47 18.22 5.06
C THR A 88 -3.78 17.02 5.72
N HIS A 89 -4.55 15.97 6.00
CA HIS A 89 -4.07 14.72 6.59
C HIS A 89 -4.41 13.50 5.74
N ASP A 90 -5.18 13.66 4.66
CA ASP A 90 -5.88 12.57 3.98
C ASP A 90 -5.33 12.26 2.58
N ALA A 91 -4.14 12.77 2.24
CA ALA A 91 -3.53 12.51 0.94
C ALA A 91 -3.42 11.00 0.69
N ARG A 92 -3.96 10.58 -0.45
CA ARG A 92 -4.07 9.20 -0.93
C ARG A 92 -3.81 9.17 -2.42
N PHE A 93 -3.53 8.00 -2.98
CA PHE A 93 -3.23 7.84 -4.40
C PHE A 93 -4.33 7.03 -5.10
N ARG A 94 -4.57 7.37 -6.36
CA ARG A 94 -5.43 6.61 -7.27
C ARG A 94 -4.78 6.59 -8.64
N VAL A 95 -4.69 5.41 -9.21
CA VAL A 95 -4.32 5.16 -10.60
C VAL A 95 -5.60 5.15 -11.44
N VAL A 96 -5.57 5.89 -12.54
CA VAL A 96 -6.66 6.02 -13.49
C VAL A 96 -6.25 5.32 -14.79
N GLY A 97 -7.18 4.60 -15.41
CA GLY A 97 -6.93 3.84 -16.65
C GLY A 97 -6.38 2.42 -16.41
N LEU A 98 -6.59 1.87 -15.22
CA LEU A 98 -6.43 0.43 -14.92
C LEU A 98 -7.72 -0.33 -15.23
#